data_AF-A0A7Y8ATR7-F1
#
_entry.id   AF-A0A7Y8ATR7-F1
#
_cell.length_a   1.000
_cell.length_b   1.000
_cell.length_c   1.000
_cell.angle_alpha   90.00
_cell.angle_beta   90.00
_cell.angle_gamma   90.00
#
_symmetry.space_group_name_H-M   'P 1'
#
loop_
_entity.id
_entity.type
_entity.pdbx_description
1 polymer ?
#
loop_
_entity_poly.entity_id
_entity_poly.type
_entity_poly.pdbx_seq_one_letter_code
_entity_poly.pdbx_strand_id
1 'polypeptide(L)'
;MGFWDKAGGLALKAGAYAVKEVKAAGDRSREYKELMPTLADDELLAVLKKERSSSPLKAGAANNELKNRGYDQESIQRIIMAKN
;
A
#
# COMPACT_ATOMS: atom_id res chain seq x y z
N MET A 1 8.36 3.26 43.74
CA MET A 1 8.34 2.75 42.35
C MET A 1 7.53 3.74 41.53
N GLY A 2 8.04 4.44 40.50
CA GLY A 2 7.17 5.50 39.95
C GLY A 2 7.50 6.28 38.69
N PHE A 3 8.72 6.28 38.16
CA PHE A 3 9.04 7.11 37.01
C PHE A 3 9.61 6.30 35.83
N TRP A 4 10.66 5.50 36.06
CA TRP A 4 11.25 4.66 35.02
C TRP A 4 10.33 3.54 34.53
N ASP A 5 9.51 2.93 35.41
CA ASP A 5 8.55 1.90 35.01
C ASP A 5 7.42 2.44 34.11
N LYS A 6 6.96 3.68 34.34
CA LYS A 6 5.94 4.32 33.50
C LYS A 6 6.50 4.71 32.14
N ALA A 7 7.74 5.21 32.08
CA ALA A 7 8.41 5.54 30.82
C ALA A 7 8.72 4.28 29.99
N GLY A 8 9.21 3.22 30.62
CA GLY A 8 9.43 1.92 29.97
C GLY A 8 8.12 1.29 29.46
N GLY A 9 7.04 1.38 30.24
CA GLY A 9 5.71 0.92 29.83
C GLY A 9 5.11 1.70 28.65
N LEU A 10 5.39 2.99 28.53
CA LEU A 10 4.96 3.82 27.39
C LEU A 10 5.81 3.56 26.14
N ALA A 11 7.12 3.43 26.27
CA ALA A 11 8.02 3.09 25.16
C ALA A 11 7.74 1.68 24.61
N LEU A 12 7.50 0.69 25.47
CA LEU A 12 7.10 -0.66 25.06
C LEU A 12 5.74 -0.69 24.38
N LYS A 13 4.78 0.13 24.85
CA LYS A 13 3.48 0.25 24.18
C LYS A 13 3.62 0.94 22.82
N ALA A 14 4.28 2.10 22.74
CA ALA A 14 4.50 2.79 21.46
C ALA A 14 5.28 1.91 20.47
N GLY A 15 6.30 1.19 20.93
CA GLY A 15 7.04 0.21 20.13
C GLY A 15 6.18 -0.97 19.69
N ALA A 16 5.32 -1.51 20.56
CA ALA A 16 4.39 -2.59 20.22
C ALA A 16 3.31 -2.15 19.22
N TYR A 17 2.82 -0.91 19.30
CA TYR A 17 1.88 -0.35 18.33
C TYR A 17 2.56 -0.11 16.98
N ALA A 18 3.75 0.50 16.95
CA ALA A 18 4.52 0.68 15.73
C ALA A 18 4.89 -0.66 15.07
N VAL A 19 5.33 -1.66 15.84
CA VAL A 19 5.66 -2.99 15.33
C VAL A 19 4.42 -3.73 14.81
N LYS A 20 3.27 -3.59 15.46
CA LYS A 20 1.99 -4.16 14.99
C LYS A 20 1.49 -3.48 13.72
N GLU A 21 1.61 -2.17 13.62
CA GLU A 21 1.24 -1.42 12.42
C GLU A 21 2.17 -1.77 11.24
N VAL A 22 3.47 -1.92 11.48
CA VAL A 22 4.44 -2.34 10.45
C VAL A 22 4.17 -3.78 9.98
N LYS A 23 3.91 -4.73 10.90
CA LYS A 23 3.53 -6.10 10.52
C LYS A 23 2.22 -6.11 9.71
N ALA A 24 1.19 -5.44 10.21
CA ALA A 24 -0.10 -5.38 9.54
C ALA A 24 -0.04 -4.65 8.19
N ALA A 25 0.88 -3.69 8.00
CA ALA A 25 1.12 -3.04 6.72
C ALA A 25 1.89 -3.94 5.75
N GLY A 26 2.84 -4.74 6.25
CA GLY A 26 3.57 -5.75 5.48
C GLY A 26 2.67 -6.84 4.94
N ASP A 27 1.79 -7.39 5.80
CA ASP A 27 0.84 -8.44 5.41
C ASP A 27 -0.15 -7.93 4.36
N ARG A 28 -0.69 -6.72 4.52
CA ARG A 28 -1.57 -6.07 3.53
C ARG A 28 -0.86 -5.81 2.21
N SER A 29 0.41 -5.37 2.24
CA SER A 29 1.18 -5.16 1.03
C SER A 29 1.43 -6.46 0.26
N ARG A 30 1.58 -7.58 0.96
CA ARG A 30 1.77 -8.90 0.34
C ARG A 30 0.46 -9.38 -0.30
N GLU A 31 -0.64 -9.28 0.44
CA GLU A 31 -1.98 -9.61 -0.05
C GLU A 31 -2.33 -8.82 -1.32
N TYR A 32 -2.07 -7.50 -1.34
CA TYR A 32 -2.30 -6.71 -2.55
C TYR A 32 -1.43 -7.18 -3.72
N LYS A 33 -0.16 -7.51 -3.51
CA LYS A 33 0.70 -8.03 -4.58
C LYS A 33 0.23 -9.38 -5.11
N GLU A 34 -0.37 -10.22 -4.28
CA GLU A 34 -0.93 -11.52 -4.70
C GLU A 34 -2.26 -11.35 -5.45
N LEU A 35 -3.05 -10.32 -5.12
CA LEU A 35 -4.32 -10.01 -5.79
C LEU A 35 -4.14 -9.30 -7.14
N MET A 36 -3.15 -8.41 -7.30
CA MET A 36 -3.01 -7.62 -8.52
C MET A 36 -2.87 -8.46 -9.81
N PRO A 37 -2.12 -9.57 -9.84
CA PRO A 37 -2.03 -10.43 -11.03
C PRO A 37 -3.37 -11.03 -11.48
N THR A 38 -4.33 -11.18 -10.57
CA THR A 38 -5.67 -11.72 -10.89
C THR A 38 -6.60 -10.70 -11.53
N LEU A 39 -6.25 -9.41 -11.49
CA LEU A 39 -7.05 -8.33 -12.05
C LEU A 39 -6.69 -8.04 -13.51
N ALA A 40 -7.67 -7.58 -14.27
CA ALA A 40 -7.45 -7.08 -15.63
C ALA A 40 -6.78 -5.69 -15.63
N ASP A 41 -6.18 -5.30 -16.75
CA ASP A 41 -5.46 -4.02 -16.87
C ASP A 41 -6.36 -2.80 -16.57
N ASP A 42 -7.61 -2.82 -17.05
CA ASP A 42 -8.60 -1.78 -16.75
C ASP A 42 -8.92 -1.68 -15.26
N GLU A 43 -8.98 -2.81 -14.56
CA GLU A 43 -9.24 -2.87 -13.12
C GLU A 43 -8.04 -2.35 -12.34
N LEU A 44 -6.81 -2.68 -12.76
CA LEU A 44 -5.59 -2.15 -12.18
C LEU A 44 -5.51 -0.62 -12.32
N LEU A 45 -5.89 -0.09 -13.48
CA LEU A 45 -5.99 1.36 -13.72
C LEU A 45 -7.07 2.00 -12.85
N ALA A 46 -8.21 1.34 -12.66
CA ALA A 46 -9.27 1.82 -11.76
C ALA A 46 -8.81 1.84 -10.30
N VAL A 47 -8.07 0.82 -9.85
CA VAL A 47 -7.42 0.78 -8.53
C VAL A 47 -6.47 1.95 -8.38
N LEU A 48 -5.63 2.23 -9.38
CA LEU A 48 -4.73 3.38 -9.36
C LEU A 48 -5.44 4.72 -9.26
N LYS A 49 -6.60 4.88 -9.91
CA LYS A 49 -7.37 6.13 -9.86
C LYS A 49 -8.08 6.30 -8.52
N LYS A 50 -8.68 5.23 -7.99
CA LYS A 50 -9.53 5.28 -6.80
C LYS A 50 -8.74 5.21 -5.49
N GLU A 51 -7.71 4.36 -5.44
CA GLU A 51 -7.04 3.98 -4.20
C GLU A 51 -5.76 4.78 -3.93
N ARG A 52 -5.38 5.71 -4.81
CA ARG A 52 -4.13 6.49 -4.67
C ARG A 52 -4.06 7.28 -3.36
N SER A 53 -5.21 7.77 -2.90
CA SER A 53 -5.32 8.56 -1.66
C SER A 53 -5.71 7.73 -0.45
N SER A 54 -6.59 6.73 -0.62
CA SER A 54 -7.11 5.88 0.47
C SER A 54 -6.20 4.71 0.83
N SER A 55 -5.48 4.15 -0.15
CA SER A 55 -4.63 2.98 0.03
C SER A 55 -3.41 3.03 -0.90
N PRO A 56 -2.40 3.85 -0.55
CA PRO A 56 -1.20 4.05 -1.37
C PRO A 56 -0.45 2.75 -1.67
N LEU A 57 -0.47 1.80 -0.73
CA LEU A 57 0.16 0.48 -0.89
C LEU A 57 -0.52 -0.37 -1.97
N LYS A 58 -1.86 -0.30 -2.04
CA LYS A 58 -2.65 -1.02 -3.04
C LYS A 58 -2.47 -0.40 -4.43
N ALA A 59 -2.51 0.93 -4.51
CA ALA A 59 -2.20 1.67 -5.73
C ALA A 59 -0.77 1.37 -6.22
N GLY A 60 0.20 1.31 -5.30
CA GLY A 60 1.58 0.94 -5.63
C GLY A 60 1.72 -0.48 -6.16
N ALA A 61 1.01 -1.44 -5.58
CA ALA A 61 0.97 -2.82 -6.09
C ALA A 61 0.39 -2.86 -7.51
N ALA A 62 -0.72 -2.16 -7.77
CA ALA A 62 -1.34 -2.11 -9.10
C ALA A 62 -0.41 -1.45 -10.14
N ASN A 63 0.30 -0.39 -9.76
CA ASN A 63 1.30 0.26 -10.63
C ASN A 63 2.42 -0.70 -11.02
N ASN A 64 2.92 -1.47 -10.06
CA ASN A 64 4.00 -2.43 -10.29
C ASN A 64 3.55 -3.57 -11.19
N GLU A 65 2.31 -4.02 -11.03
CA GLU A 65 1.75 -5.06 -11.90
C GLU A 65 1.60 -4.56 -13.35
N LEU A 66 1.06 -3.36 -13.57
CA LEU A 66 1.01 -2.76 -14.91
C LEU A 66 2.40 -2.62 -15.54
N LYS A 67 3.41 -2.23 -14.76
CA LYS A 67 4.81 -2.20 -15.22
C LYS A 67 5.32 -3.59 -15.61
N ASN A 68 5.03 -4.61 -14.80
CA ASN A 68 5.39 -6.00 -15.12
C ASN A 68 4.73 -6.49 -16.42
N ARG A 69 3.54 -5.98 -16.74
CA ARG A 69 2.81 -6.27 -17.98
C ARG A 69 3.31 -5.47 -19.20
N GLY A 70 4.30 -4.59 -19.02
CA GLY A 70 4.94 -3.84 -20.08
C GLY A 70 4.42 -2.41 -20.27
N TYR A 71 3.55 -1.92 -19.39
CA TYR A 71 3.13 -0.52 -19.42
C TYR A 71 4.22 0.39 -18.84
N ASP A 72 4.58 1.44 -19.57
CA ASP A 72 5.47 2.47 -19.04
C ASP A 72 4.72 3.42 -18.09
N GLN A 73 5.48 4.10 -17.22
CA GLN A 73 4.93 4.97 -16.19
C GLN A 73 4.17 6.17 -16.79
N GLU A 74 4.58 6.68 -17.95
CA GLU A 74 3.90 7.79 -18.62
C GLU A 74 2.59 7.33 -19.24
N SER A 75 2.57 6.18 -19.91
CA SER A 75 1.36 5.57 -20.47
C SER A 75 0.31 5.35 -19.39
N ILE A 76 0.71 4.79 -18.24
CA ILE A 76 -0.19 4.61 -17.08
C ILE A 76 -0.77 5.97 -16.65
N GLN A 77 0.06 7.01 -16.53
CA GLN A 77 -0.40 8.34 -16.13
C GLN A 77 -1.32 8.98 -17.17
N ARG A 78 -0.99 8.86 -18.47
CA ARG A 78 -1.82 9.35 -19.57
C ARG A 78 -3.19 8.69 -19.54
N ILE A 79 -3.26 7.38 -19.37
CA ILE A 79 -4.54 6.64 -19.33
C ILE A 79 -5.39 7.08 -18.12
N ILE A 80 -4.77 7.23 -16.95
CA ILE A 80 -5.48 7.69 -15.74
C ILE A 80 -6.00 9.12 -15.89
N MET A 81 -5.21 10.01 -16.50
CA MET A 81 -5.58 11.42 -16.72
C MET A 81 -6.59 11.62 -17.86
N ALA A 82 -6.55 10.79 -18.90
CA ALA A 82 -7.42 10.92 -20.07
C ALA A 82 -8.87 10.46 -19.82
N LYS A 83 -9.10 9.59 -18.84
CA LYS A 83 -10.41 8.96 -18.57
C LYS A 83 -11.25 9.80 -17.61
N ASN A 84 -11.49 11.07 -17.95
CA ASN A 84 -12.25 12.05 -17.15
C ASN A 84 -13.70 12.19 -17.60
#